data_AF-A0A1E4SUP1-F1
#
_entry.id   AF-A0A1E4SUP1-F1
#
_cell.length_a   1.000
_cell.length_b   1.000
_cell.length_c   1.000
_cell.angle_alpha   90.00
_cell.angle_beta   90.00
_cell.angle_gamma   90.00
#
_symmetry.space_group_name_H-M   'P 1'
#
loop_
_entity.id
_entity.type
_entity.pdbx_description
1 polymer ?
#
loop_
_entity_poly.entity_id
_entity_poly.type
_entity_poly.pdbx_seq_one_letter_code
_entity_poly.pdbx_strand_id
1 'polypeptide(L)'
;MSTIERGVPDIPGDLVNEEVSNYLKTKVSQILRTRYNQFPGSQPVSFTRDHLHNNLMNKDYLVCEKSDGLRCLLFVLINQDTGEEGTFLINRENDYYMIPNFHFPRSSKNFDSSHNGTIVDGELVYSFNPTTQLKEIRYLIFDCLSMDMQSVMHKNLWKRLYHAQQEFHKPYMDLRRSFPEACSNFPFKLDFKNMTQPFKIKKIFKEMKNLTYVSDGLILTCCDTPYITGTDSTLLKWKPIEENTIDFKMKLIFPIYVDEELPKHDPNREYPNYDAKPIFKLYVWKGGDDQDTELSIEQNIKKNGGEYQNSFKNYELWDNELSVSDEEWEILKKTGESFNGRIVEVRRTEIGEWKMLRFRDDKSQGNYINVVSKVLKSIEDSVSREELENCEDEIKNRWNQREKMKQMRAAAAATQAPPPQQEKRKLEVVEPKVTVTEQNDDDEYYESDGFEDLPSYSKTHSPKYGELNENESKRRKV
;
A
#
# COMPACT_ATOMS: atom_id res chain seq x y z
N MET A 1 -9.72 9.21 21.78
CA MET A 1 -9.21 9.35 20.40
C MET A 1 -10.23 8.69 19.51
N SER A 2 -10.98 9.46 18.70
CA SER A 2 -11.91 8.88 17.75
C SER A 2 -11.12 7.99 16.80
N THR A 3 -11.37 6.69 16.85
CA THR A 3 -10.84 5.74 15.90
C THR A 3 -11.29 6.23 14.52
N ILE A 4 -10.36 6.69 13.69
CA ILE A 4 -10.68 7.05 12.31
C ILE A 4 -11.27 5.78 11.70
N GLU A 5 -12.55 5.85 11.29
CA GLU A 5 -13.25 4.73 10.70
C GLU A 5 -12.49 4.28 9.45
N ARG A 6 -12.11 3.00 9.39
CA ARG A 6 -11.44 2.44 8.20
C ARG A 6 -12.41 2.53 7.04
N GLY A 7 -12.05 3.29 6.02
CA GLY A 7 -12.84 3.49 4.81
C GLY A 7 -11.93 3.90 3.67
N VAL A 8 -12.19 3.33 2.49
CA VAL A 8 -11.44 3.62 1.27
C VAL A 8 -12.23 4.66 0.47
N PRO A 9 -11.58 5.72 -0.06
CA PRO A 9 -12.28 6.68 -0.90
C PRO A 9 -12.76 6.07 -2.21
N ASP A 10 -13.98 6.41 -2.60
CA ASP A 10 -14.42 6.24 -3.98
C ASP A 10 -13.66 7.19 -4.90
N ILE A 11 -13.43 6.77 -6.14
CA ILE A 11 -12.78 7.62 -7.14
C ILE A 11 -13.72 8.78 -7.49
N PRO A 12 -13.29 10.04 -7.33
CA PRO A 12 -14.14 11.21 -7.60
C PRO A 12 -14.15 11.55 -9.09
N GLY A 13 -14.61 10.60 -9.91
CA GLY A 13 -14.66 10.70 -11.36
C GLY A 13 -15.53 9.61 -11.99
N ASP A 14 -15.84 9.79 -13.26
CA ASP A 14 -16.71 8.89 -14.00
C ASP A 14 -15.89 7.82 -14.71
N LEU A 15 -16.38 6.58 -14.66
CA LEU A 15 -15.79 5.48 -15.44
C LEU A 15 -15.89 5.82 -16.93
N VAL A 16 -14.78 5.79 -17.64
CA VAL A 16 -14.77 6.07 -19.08
C VAL A 16 -15.42 4.92 -19.85
N ASN A 17 -16.04 5.24 -20.99
CA ASN A 17 -16.60 4.21 -21.86
C ASN A 17 -15.51 3.30 -22.46
N GLU A 18 -15.94 2.17 -23.02
CA GLU A 18 -15.01 1.13 -23.51
C GLU A 18 -14.09 1.61 -24.65
N GLU A 19 -14.61 2.42 -25.58
CA GLU A 19 -13.84 2.96 -26.71
C GLU A 19 -12.71 3.88 -26.23
N VAL A 20 -13.02 4.81 -25.31
CA VAL A 20 -12.04 5.72 -24.71
C VAL A 20 -11.06 4.93 -23.83
N SER A 21 -11.54 3.94 -23.07
CA SER A 21 -10.69 3.06 -22.26
C SER A 21 -9.65 2.35 -23.12
N ASN A 22 -10.05 1.78 -24.27
CA ASN A 22 -9.15 1.12 -25.21
C ASN A 22 -8.12 2.08 -25.83
N TYR A 23 -8.54 3.31 -26.16
CA TYR A 23 -7.60 4.35 -26.62
C TYR A 23 -6.56 4.70 -25.54
N LEU A 24 -7.00 4.94 -24.30
CA LEU A 24 -6.11 5.29 -23.19
C LEU A 24 -5.15 4.14 -22.84
N LYS A 25 -5.63 2.89 -22.83
CA LYS A 25 -4.79 1.69 -22.69
C LYS A 25 -3.72 1.61 -23.77
N THR A 26 -4.07 1.93 -25.02
CA THR A 26 -3.10 2.00 -26.13
C THR A 26 -2.03 3.03 -25.84
N LYS A 27 -2.43 4.25 -25.45
CA LYS A 27 -1.49 5.34 -25.15
C LYS A 27 -0.57 5.01 -23.98
N VAL A 28 -1.11 4.50 -22.87
CA VAL A 28 -0.31 4.08 -21.71
C VAL A 28 0.69 3.00 -22.11
N SER A 29 0.27 2.01 -22.89
CA SER A 29 1.18 0.94 -23.35
C SER A 29 2.29 1.43 -24.27
N GLN A 30 2.00 2.41 -25.14
CA GLN A 30 2.99 3.04 -26.02
C GLN A 30 4.00 3.88 -25.22
N ILE A 31 3.51 4.71 -24.29
CA ILE A 31 4.36 5.57 -23.45
C ILE A 31 5.29 4.72 -22.59
N LEU A 32 4.74 3.72 -21.91
CA LEU A 32 5.48 2.89 -20.96
C LEU A 32 6.23 1.72 -21.61
N ARG A 33 5.96 1.43 -22.89
CA ARG A 33 6.46 0.25 -23.62
C ARG A 33 6.07 -1.07 -22.91
N THR A 34 4.84 -1.15 -22.44
CA THR A 34 4.26 -2.29 -21.71
C THR A 34 3.19 -3.00 -22.52
N ARG A 35 2.61 -4.07 -21.97
CA ARG A 35 1.51 -4.80 -22.62
C ARG A 35 0.21 -4.01 -22.56
N TYR A 36 -0.49 -3.93 -23.68
CA TYR A 36 -1.72 -3.15 -23.91
C TYR A 36 -2.82 -3.29 -22.85
N ASN A 37 -3.08 -4.50 -22.35
CA ASN A 37 -4.20 -4.76 -21.45
C ASN A 37 -3.75 -5.26 -20.07
N GLN A 38 -2.67 -4.68 -19.55
CA GLN A 38 -2.15 -5.02 -18.23
C GLN A 38 -1.98 -3.74 -17.41
N PHE A 39 -2.46 -3.76 -16.16
CA PHE A 39 -2.19 -2.69 -15.22
C PHE A 39 -0.66 -2.53 -15.04
N PRO A 40 -0.08 -1.35 -15.34
CA PRO A 40 1.37 -1.19 -15.36
C PRO A 40 1.97 -0.99 -13.96
N GLY A 41 1.15 -0.82 -12.91
CA GLY A 41 1.66 -0.61 -11.56
C GLY A 41 2.38 -1.84 -10.98
N SER A 42 3.43 -1.58 -10.20
CA SER A 42 4.20 -2.57 -9.45
C SER A 42 3.36 -3.20 -8.32
N GLN A 43 3.64 -4.41 -7.85
CA GLN A 43 2.92 -5.04 -6.75
C GLN A 43 3.91 -5.52 -5.69
N PRO A 44 3.78 -5.06 -4.42
CA PRO A 44 4.72 -5.39 -3.36
C PRO A 44 4.56 -6.83 -2.86
N VAL A 45 5.69 -7.45 -2.52
CA VAL A 45 5.76 -8.74 -1.82
C VAL A 45 5.83 -8.55 -0.30
N SER A 46 5.33 -9.51 0.47
CA SER A 46 5.38 -9.44 1.94
C SER A 46 6.82 -9.45 2.44
N PHE A 47 7.13 -8.56 3.37
CA PHE A 47 8.42 -8.49 4.03
C PHE A 47 8.62 -9.70 4.95
N THR A 48 9.80 -10.31 4.89
CA THR A 48 10.14 -11.53 5.64
C THR A 48 11.53 -11.38 6.26
N ARG A 49 11.88 -12.27 7.19
CA ARG A 49 13.25 -12.31 7.77
C ARG A 49 14.34 -12.40 6.71
N ASP A 50 14.12 -13.12 5.62
CA ASP A 50 15.08 -13.22 4.53
C ASP A 50 15.39 -11.84 3.92
N HIS A 51 14.35 -11.03 3.67
CA HIS A 51 14.51 -9.68 3.14
C HIS A 51 15.25 -8.73 4.08
N LEU A 52 15.12 -8.93 5.40
CA LEU A 52 15.90 -8.17 6.38
C LEU A 52 17.40 -8.39 6.13
N HIS A 53 17.85 -9.64 6.07
CA HIS A 53 19.26 -9.99 5.96
C HIS A 53 19.83 -9.88 4.54
N ASN A 54 19.06 -10.27 3.52
CA ASN A 54 19.54 -10.33 2.14
C ASN A 54 19.30 -9.03 1.36
N ASN A 55 18.26 -8.27 1.68
CA ASN A 55 17.93 -7.03 0.97
C ASN A 55 18.36 -5.79 1.76
N LEU A 56 17.73 -5.49 2.90
CA LEU A 56 17.96 -4.23 3.64
C LEU A 56 19.41 -4.04 4.09
N MET A 57 20.08 -5.12 4.48
CA MET A 57 21.47 -5.07 4.89
C MET A 57 22.43 -4.86 3.72
N ASN A 58 22.06 -5.19 2.49
CA ASN A 58 22.99 -5.23 1.34
C ASN A 58 22.67 -4.25 0.21
N LYS A 59 21.44 -3.73 0.16
CA LYS A 59 20.96 -2.80 -0.86
C LYS A 59 20.43 -1.53 -0.24
N ASP A 60 20.39 -0.47 -1.03
CA ASP A 60 19.78 0.77 -0.60
C ASP A 60 18.27 0.72 -0.82
N TYR A 61 17.55 1.15 0.20
CA TYR A 61 16.10 1.19 0.27
C TYR A 61 15.65 2.55 0.80
N LEU A 62 14.49 2.99 0.35
CA LEU A 62 13.70 4.01 1.03
C LEU A 62 12.48 3.38 1.67
N VAL A 63 12.01 3.99 2.74
CA VAL A 63 10.86 3.55 3.52
C VAL A 63 9.90 4.70 3.75
N CYS A 64 8.62 4.40 3.64
CA CYS A 64 7.51 5.26 4.06
C CYS A 64 6.44 4.42 4.77
N GLU A 65 5.51 5.10 5.43
CA GLU A 65 4.29 4.53 5.95
C GLU A 65 3.45 3.87 4.82
N LYS A 66 2.86 2.73 5.12
CA LYS A 66 1.89 2.09 4.24
C LYS A 66 0.52 2.69 4.53
N SER A 67 0.02 3.51 3.62
CA SER A 67 -1.34 4.05 3.68
C SER A 67 -2.37 2.92 3.52
N ASP A 68 -3.55 3.16 4.08
CA ASP A 68 -4.75 2.34 3.88
C ASP A 68 -5.74 3.13 3.02
N GLY A 69 -5.62 2.98 1.70
CA GLY A 69 -6.44 3.68 0.72
C GLY A 69 -6.57 2.96 -0.61
N LEU A 70 -7.12 3.66 -1.60
CA LEU A 70 -7.29 3.14 -2.95
C LEU A 70 -6.05 3.44 -3.77
N ARG A 71 -5.28 2.40 -4.10
CA ARG A 71 -4.16 2.56 -5.02
C ARG A 71 -4.66 2.74 -6.45
N CYS A 72 -4.26 3.84 -7.06
CA CYS A 72 -4.51 4.12 -8.47
C CYS A 72 -3.34 4.91 -9.05
N LEU A 73 -3.09 4.76 -10.36
CA LEU A 73 -2.17 5.64 -11.07
C LEU A 73 -2.90 6.90 -11.49
N LEU A 74 -2.22 8.04 -11.53
CA LEU A 74 -2.74 9.28 -12.09
C LEU A 74 -2.06 9.53 -13.43
N PHE A 75 -2.88 9.67 -14.47
CA PHE A 75 -2.46 9.86 -15.85
C PHE A 75 -2.99 11.18 -16.39
N VAL A 76 -2.10 12.03 -16.87
CA VAL A 76 -2.45 13.30 -17.53
C VAL A 76 -2.06 13.22 -19.00
N LEU A 77 -3.01 13.52 -19.88
CA LEU A 77 -2.83 13.47 -21.34
C LEU A 77 -3.54 14.65 -21.99
N ILE A 78 -2.91 15.27 -22.98
CA ILE A 78 -3.57 16.27 -23.82
C ILE A 78 -4.24 15.56 -25.00
N ASN A 79 -5.51 15.83 -25.23
CA ASN A 79 -6.21 15.39 -26.42
C ASN A 79 -5.65 16.15 -27.63
N GLN A 80 -5.13 15.41 -28.63
CA GLN A 80 -4.50 16.01 -29.80
C GLN A 80 -5.50 16.73 -30.71
N ASP A 81 -6.77 16.32 -30.69
CA ASP A 81 -7.81 16.87 -31.55
C ASP A 81 -8.41 18.15 -30.95
N THR A 82 -8.66 18.17 -29.64
CA THR A 82 -9.30 19.31 -28.95
C THR A 82 -8.30 20.25 -28.26
N GLY A 83 -7.07 19.79 -28.00
CA GLY A 83 -6.09 20.51 -27.19
C GLY A 83 -6.41 20.54 -25.69
N GLU A 84 -7.48 19.87 -25.26
CA GLU A 84 -7.92 19.86 -23.87
C GLU A 84 -7.12 18.86 -23.04
N GLU A 85 -6.90 19.21 -21.77
CA GLU A 85 -6.28 18.33 -20.79
C GLU A 85 -7.28 17.30 -20.24
N GLY A 86 -6.90 16.03 -20.34
CA GLY A 86 -7.58 14.92 -19.68
C GLY A 86 -6.78 14.42 -18.49
N THR A 87 -7.41 14.42 -17.31
CA THR A 87 -6.90 13.78 -16.10
C THR A 87 -7.65 12.48 -15.86
N PHE A 88 -6.91 11.39 -15.65
CA PHE A 88 -7.46 10.06 -15.42
C PHE A 88 -6.86 9.40 -14.18
N LEU A 89 -7.67 8.64 -13.45
CA LEU A 89 -7.20 7.68 -12.45
C LEU A 89 -7.37 6.26 -12.97
N ILE A 90 -6.35 5.43 -12.77
CA ILE A 90 -6.30 4.04 -13.24
C ILE A 90 -6.24 3.12 -12.02
N ASN A 91 -7.29 2.32 -11.79
CA ASN A 91 -7.34 1.37 -10.68
C ASN A 91 -6.52 0.10 -10.99
N ARG A 92 -6.45 -0.85 -10.03
CA ARG A 92 -5.69 -2.09 -10.20
C ARG A 92 -6.32 -3.04 -11.22
N GLU A 93 -7.62 -2.93 -11.42
CA GLU A 93 -8.43 -3.66 -12.39
C GLU A 93 -8.19 -3.16 -13.83
N ASN A 94 -7.38 -2.10 -14.00
CA ASN A 94 -7.07 -1.44 -15.27
C ASN A 94 -8.28 -0.72 -15.89
N ASP A 95 -9.18 -0.23 -15.04
CA ASP A 95 -10.27 0.68 -15.37
C ASP A 95 -9.80 2.13 -15.24
N TYR A 96 -10.32 2.98 -16.13
CA TYR A 96 -9.93 4.37 -16.26
C TYR A 96 -11.10 5.25 -15.85
N TYR A 97 -10.84 6.20 -14.96
CA TYR A 97 -11.83 7.15 -14.45
C TYR A 97 -11.42 8.55 -14.86
N MET A 98 -12.28 9.28 -15.55
CA MET A 98 -12.04 10.67 -15.93
C MET A 98 -12.33 11.59 -14.74
N ILE A 99 -11.37 12.44 -14.41
CA ILE A 99 -11.51 13.40 -13.32
C ILE A 99 -11.74 14.79 -13.93
N PRO A 100 -12.96 15.37 -13.81
CA PRO A 100 -13.27 16.65 -14.42
C PRO A 100 -12.63 17.81 -13.65
N ASN A 101 -12.39 18.92 -14.35
CA ASN A 101 -11.94 20.20 -13.77
C ASN A 101 -10.65 20.08 -12.93
N PHE A 102 -9.73 19.23 -13.37
CA PHE A 102 -8.47 19.01 -12.66
C PHE A 102 -7.27 19.25 -13.55
N HIS A 103 -6.58 20.36 -13.29
CA HIS A 103 -5.48 20.87 -14.09
C HIS A 103 -4.11 20.63 -13.43
N PHE A 104 -3.15 20.12 -14.21
CA PHE A 104 -1.77 19.88 -13.79
C PHE A 104 -0.77 20.64 -14.66
N PRO A 105 -0.22 21.76 -14.14
CA PRO A 105 0.69 22.59 -14.91
C PRO A 105 2.06 21.92 -15.07
N ARG A 106 2.63 22.01 -16.26
CA ARG A 106 3.97 21.49 -16.60
C ARG A 106 5.09 22.24 -15.89
N SER A 107 4.89 23.52 -15.57
CA SER A 107 5.92 24.38 -15.00
C SER A 107 5.34 25.49 -14.14
N SER A 108 6.00 25.82 -13.03
CA SER A 108 5.65 26.98 -12.21
C SER A 108 5.84 28.32 -12.93
N LYS A 109 6.49 28.35 -14.10
CA LYS A 109 6.67 29.57 -14.91
C LYS A 109 5.46 29.88 -15.80
N ASN A 110 4.75 28.84 -16.23
CA ASN A 110 3.58 28.97 -17.09
C ASN A 110 2.52 27.95 -16.65
N PHE A 111 1.55 28.43 -15.88
CA PHE A 111 0.47 27.60 -15.38
C PHE A 111 -0.50 27.18 -16.48
N ASP A 112 -0.59 27.88 -17.62
CA ASP A 112 -1.52 27.48 -18.69
C ASP A 112 -1.03 26.25 -19.48
N SER A 113 0.25 25.89 -19.33
CA SER A 113 0.80 24.71 -19.99
C SER A 113 0.53 23.46 -19.16
N SER A 114 -0.20 22.49 -19.71
CA SER A 114 -0.48 21.20 -19.06
C SER A 114 0.60 20.14 -19.35
N HIS A 115 0.70 19.16 -18.46
CA HIS A 115 1.44 17.92 -18.74
C HIS A 115 0.80 17.12 -19.88
N ASN A 116 1.60 16.33 -20.59
CA ASN A 116 1.11 15.48 -21.67
C ASN A 116 1.80 14.11 -21.65
N GLY A 117 1.12 13.05 -21.25
CA GLY A 117 1.70 11.72 -21.18
C GLY A 117 2.44 11.43 -19.86
N THR A 118 2.06 12.12 -18.77
CA THR A 118 2.67 11.94 -17.44
C THR A 118 1.87 10.93 -16.63
N ILE A 119 2.55 9.94 -16.06
CA ILE A 119 1.95 8.87 -15.25
C ILE A 119 2.69 8.79 -13.91
N VAL A 120 1.96 9.04 -12.82
CA VAL A 120 2.48 8.99 -11.44
C VAL A 120 1.75 7.93 -10.62
N ASP A 121 2.48 7.21 -9.77
CA ASP A 121 1.95 6.17 -8.89
C ASP A 121 1.64 6.75 -7.51
N GLY A 122 0.48 6.42 -6.99
CA GLY A 122 -0.01 6.98 -5.74
C GLY A 122 -1.19 6.24 -5.15
N GLU A 123 -1.74 6.81 -4.08
CA GLU A 123 -2.83 6.23 -3.32
C GLU A 123 -3.79 7.31 -2.85
N LEU A 124 -5.09 7.12 -3.14
CA LEU A 124 -6.17 7.96 -2.62
C LEU A 124 -6.51 7.55 -1.19
N VAL A 125 -6.46 8.51 -0.27
CA VAL A 125 -6.78 8.32 1.15
C VAL A 125 -7.79 9.35 1.62
N TYR A 126 -8.59 8.97 2.61
CA TYR A 126 -9.29 9.94 3.43
C TYR A 126 -8.33 10.54 4.44
N SER A 127 -8.26 11.87 4.47
CA SER A 127 -7.41 12.63 5.38
C SER A 127 -8.26 13.64 6.14
N PHE A 128 -7.97 13.86 7.41
CA PHE A 128 -8.59 14.92 8.21
C PHE A 128 -7.73 16.16 8.20
N ASN A 129 -8.34 17.31 7.92
CA ASN A 129 -7.66 18.58 8.07
C ASN A 129 -7.36 18.81 9.56
N PRO A 130 -6.09 19.01 9.98
CA PRO A 130 -5.75 19.13 11.39
C PRO A 130 -6.39 20.35 12.07
N THR A 131 -6.69 21.41 11.30
CA THR A 131 -7.29 22.65 11.82
C THR A 131 -8.81 22.58 11.82
N THR A 132 -9.43 22.21 10.69
CA THR A 132 -10.89 22.24 10.55
C THR A 132 -11.56 20.92 10.94
N GLN A 133 -10.79 19.84 11.10
CA GLN A 133 -11.27 18.47 11.35
C GLN A 133 -12.21 17.94 10.25
N LEU A 134 -12.27 18.61 9.10
CA LEU A 134 -13.04 18.15 7.96
C LEU A 134 -12.32 17.01 7.25
N LYS A 135 -13.09 15.98 6.86
CA LYS A 135 -12.63 14.87 6.05
C LYS A 135 -12.49 15.32 4.60
N GLU A 136 -11.33 15.09 4.01
CA GLU A 136 -10.97 15.46 2.65
C GLU A 136 -10.33 14.26 1.93
N ILE A 137 -10.39 14.23 0.60
CA ILE A 137 -9.69 13.24 -0.22
C ILE A 137 -8.30 13.78 -0.56
N ARG A 138 -7.28 12.92 -0.40
CA ARG A 138 -5.89 13.24 -0.74
C ARG A 138 -5.25 12.11 -1.55
N TYR A 139 -4.53 12.48 -2.59
CA TYR A 139 -3.71 11.56 -3.39
C TYR A 139 -2.25 11.66 -2.97
N LEU A 140 -1.71 10.57 -2.42
CA LEU A 140 -0.34 10.46 -1.93
C LEU A 140 0.56 9.89 -3.03
N ILE A 141 1.39 10.73 -3.64
CA ILE A 141 2.35 10.31 -4.68
C ILE A 141 3.55 9.62 -4.05
N PHE A 142 3.99 8.51 -4.63
CA PHE A 142 5.17 7.78 -4.15
C PHE A 142 6.09 7.23 -5.25
N ASP A 143 5.72 7.28 -6.53
CA ASP A 143 6.63 6.95 -7.65
C ASP A 143 6.16 7.62 -8.96
N CYS A 144 6.95 7.55 -10.03
CA CYS A 144 6.62 8.07 -11.35
C CYS A 144 7.08 7.10 -12.44
N LEU A 145 6.17 6.82 -13.39
CA LEU A 145 6.38 5.88 -14.49
C LEU A 145 6.75 6.61 -15.78
N SER A 146 6.12 7.74 -16.06
CA SER A 146 6.46 8.60 -17.21
C SER A 146 6.32 10.07 -16.89
N MET A 147 7.09 10.90 -17.60
CA MET A 147 6.98 12.34 -17.60
C MET A 147 6.95 12.84 -19.04
N ASP A 148 5.93 13.61 -19.41
CA ASP A 148 5.79 14.25 -20.73
C ASP A 148 6.09 13.29 -21.92
N MET A 149 5.32 12.22 -22.03
CA MET A 149 5.45 11.14 -23.05
C MET A 149 6.71 10.26 -22.93
N GLN A 150 7.64 10.55 -22.03
CA GLN A 150 8.87 9.76 -21.85
C GLN A 150 8.76 8.82 -20.65
N SER A 151 8.96 7.52 -20.88
CA SER A 151 9.07 6.53 -19.79
C SER A 151 10.35 6.77 -18.97
N VAL A 152 10.18 6.85 -17.65
CA VAL A 152 11.28 6.96 -16.68
C VAL A 152 11.42 5.68 -15.84
N MET A 153 10.67 4.61 -16.17
CA MET A 153 10.69 3.34 -15.43
C MET A 153 12.08 2.69 -15.38
N HIS A 154 12.90 2.89 -16.41
CA HIS A 154 14.27 2.36 -16.48
C HIS A 154 15.24 3.08 -15.51
N LYS A 155 14.87 4.27 -15.02
CA LYS A 155 15.68 5.04 -14.07
C LYS A 155 15.54 4.46 -12.66
N ASN A 156 16.56 4.72 -11.83
CA ASN A 156 16.53 4.37 -10.41
C ASN A 156 15.49 5.19 -9.63
N LEU A 157 15.16 4.77 -8.40
CA LEU A 157 14.09 5.38 -7.61
C LEU A 157 14.31 6.89 -7.39
N TRP A 158 15.54 7.30 -7.09
CA TRP A 158 15.86 8.71 -6.83
C TRP A 158 15.49 9.63 -8.00
N LYS A 159 15.82 9.21 -9.23
CA LYS A 159 15.47 9.96 -10.44
C LYS A 159 13.96 9.98 -10.68
N ARG A 160 13.27 8.86 -10.44
CA ARG A 160 11.80 8.80 -10.59
C ARG A 160 11.09 9.69 -9.56
N LEU A 161 11.53 9.68 -8.31
CA LEU A 161 11.03 10.57 -7.26
C LEU A 161 11.32 12.04 -7.57
N TYR A 162 12.48 12.35 -8.17
CA TYR A 162 12.79 13.71 -8.62
C TYR A 162 11.76 14.21 -9.64
N HIS A 163 11.48 13.42 -10.70
CA HIS A 163 10.46 13.75 -11.69
C HIS A 163 9.09 13.96 -11.03
N ALA A 164 8.66 13.02 -10.18
CA ALA A 164 7.39 13.10 -9.47
C ALA A 164 7.28 14.36 -8.57
N GLN A 165 8.36 14.73 -7.87
CA GLN A 165 8.36 15.81 -6.89
C GLN A 165 8.56 17.19 -7.52
N GLN A 166 9.59 17.34 -8.35
CA GLN A 166 10.05 18.64 -8.86
C GLN A 166 9.33 19.05 -10.14
N GLU A 167 9.02 18.11 -11.01
CA GLU A 167 8.42 18.40 -12.31
C GLU A 167 6.90 18.28 -12.30
N PHE A 168 6.32 17.43 -11.44
CA PHE A 168 4.86 17.26 -11.36
C PHE A 168 4.24 17.90 -10.11
N HIS A 169 4.64 17.45 -8.92
CA HIS A 169 4.02 17.91 -7.67
C HIS A 169 4.29 19.38 -7.35
N LYS A 170 5.52 19.87 -7.58
CA LYS A 170 5.90 21.26 -7.27
C LYS A 170 5.12 22.29 -8.09
N PRO A 171 5.00 22.19 -9.44
CA PRO A 171 4.17 23.11 -10.22
C PRO A 171 2.70 23.13 -9.77
N TYR A 172 2.12 21.97 -9.45
CA TYR A 172 0.77 21.88 -8.87
C TYR A 172 0.66 22.66 -7.53
N MET A 173 1.65 22.51 -6.65
CA MET A 173 1.65 23.23 -5.37
C MET A 173 1.80 24.74 -5.54
N ASP A 174 2.62 25.17 -6.50
CA ASP A 174 2.83 26.58 -6.81
C ASP A 174 1.54 27.19 -7.42
N LEU A 175 0.85 26.48 -8.31
CA LEU A 175 -0.46 26.88 -8.83
C LEU A 175 -1.46 27.11 -7.70
N ARG A 176 -1.58 26.17 -6.75
CA ARG A 176 -2.50 26.29 -5.62
C ARG A 176 -2.19 27.44 -4.69
N ARG A 177 -0.90 27.80 -4.54
CA ARG A 177 -0.48 28.97 -3.76
C ARG A 177 -0.81 30.27 -4.47
N SER A 178 -0.61 30.31 -5.78
CA SER A 178 -0.89 31.50 -6.60
C SER A 178 -2.38 31.74 -6.82
N PHE A 179 -3.19 30.67 -6.93
CA PHE A 179 -4.62 30.74 -7.25
C PHE A 179 -5.48 29.84 -6.33
N PRO A 180 -5.52 30.13 -5.02
CA PRO A 180 -6.20 29.29 -4.03
C PRO A 180 -7.71 29.19 -4.27
N GLU A 181 -8.36 30.27 -4.72
CA GLU A 181 -9.80 30.31 -5.00
C GLU A 181 -10.17 29.46 -6.22
N ALA A 182 -9.40 29.54 -7.31
CA ALA A 182 -9.62 28.74 -8.51
C ALA A 182 -9.43 27.23 -8.24
N CYS A 183 -8.47 26.89 -7.37
CA CYS A 183 -8.16 25.50 -7.01
C CYS A 183 -9.02 24.96 -5.85
N SER A 184 -9.99 25.75 -5.34
CA SER A 184 -10.84 25.36 -4.21
C SER A 184 -11.76 24.18 -4.56
N ASN A 185 -12.21 24.13 -5.82
CA ASN A 185 -13.11 23.10 -6.34
C ASN A 185 -12.40 21.86 -6.88
N PHE A 186 -11.09 21.72 -6.68
CA PHE A 186 -10.37 20.53 -7.11
C PHE A 186 -10.88 19.27 -6.40
N PRO A 187 -11.09 18.15 -7.12
CA PRO A 187 -11.70 16.95 -6.55
C PRO A 187 -10.94 16.38 -5.35
N PHE A 188 -9.61 16.51 -5.34
CA PHE A 188 -8.76 16.09 -4.23
C PHE A 188 -7.46 16.90 -4.18
N LYS A 189 -6.74 16.79 -3.05
CA LYS A 189 -5.42 17.41 -2.88
C LYS A 189 -4.31 16.39 -3.15
N LEU A 190 -3.22 16.80 -3.79
CA LEU A 190 -2.01 15.98 -3.85
C LEU A 190 -1.09 16.28 -2.67
N ASP A 191 -0.46 15.25 -2.13
CA ASP A 191 0.75 15.34 -1.31
C ASP A 191 1.78 14.32 -1.80
N PHE A 192 3.04 14.54 -1.43
CA PHE A 192 4.13 13.62 -1.70
C PHE A 192 4.45 12.81 -0.44
N LYS A 193 4.55 11.47 -0.57
CA LYS A 193 4.95 10.61 0.55
C LYS A 193 6.35 10.94 1.04
N ASN A 194 6.52 10.95 2.36
CA ASN A 194 7.81 11.22 2.97
C ASN A 194 8.70 9.98 2.96
N MET A 195 9.43 9.79 1.85
CA MET A 195 10.40 8.72 1.70
C MET A 195 11.66 9.01 2.53
N THR A 196 12.03 8.09 3.42
CA THR A 196 13.21 8.24 4.29
C THR A 196 14.06 6.98 4.30
N GLN A 197 15.27 7.04 4.86
CA GLN A 197 16.14 5.87 4.96
C GLN A 197 15.65 4.86 6.02
N PRO A 198 15.88 3.55 5.85
CA PRO A 198 15.40 2.49 6.75
C PRO A 198 15.96 2.57 8.17
N PHE A 199 17.11 3.19 8.40
CA PHE A 199 17.63 3.45 9.75
C PHE A 199 16.92 4.60 10.49
N LYS A 200 15.72 4.99 10.03
CA LYS A 200 14.82 5.97 10.66
C LYS A 200 13.42 5.39 10.92
N ILE A 201 13.24 4.08 10.79
CA ILE A 201 11.96 3.37 11.01
C ILE A 201 11.32 3.72 12.36
N LYS A 202 12.09 3.78 13.45
CA LYS A 202 11.62 4.18 14.79
C LYS A 202 11.02 5.58 14.79
N LYS A 203 11.62 6.49 14.03
CA LYS A 203 11.07 7.85 13.84
C LYS A 203 9.76 7.79 13.04
N ILE A 204 9.69 7.00 11.97
CA ILE A 204 8.47 6.82 11.17
C ILE A 204 7.33 6.30 12.05
N PHE A 205 7.55 5.24 12.83
CA PHE A 205 6.51 4.71 13.73
C PHE A 205 6.02 5.72 14.78
N LYS A 206 6.90 6.62 15.23
CA LYS A 206 6.51 7.72 16.13
C LYS A 206 5.64 8.75 15.40
N GLU A 207 6.00 9.08 14.16
CA GLU A 207 5.30 10.07 13.32
C GLU A 207 3.98 9.53 12.74
N MET A 208 3.85 8.22 12.55
CA MET A 208 2.63 7.56 12.07
C MET A 208 1.40 7.89 12.92
N LYS A 209 1.57 8.13 14.23
CA LYS A 209 0.49 8.53 15.15
C LYS A 209 -0.06 9.93 14.87
N ASN A 210 0.70 10.77 14.19
CA ASN A 210 0.36 12.16 13.88
C ASN A 210 -0.13 12.33 12.44
N LEU A 211 -0.25 11.23 11.69
CA LEU A 211 -0.77 11.27 10.33
C LEU A 211 -2.25 11.66 10.34
N THR A 212 -2.65 12.39 9.32
CA THR A 212 -4.03 12.81 9.11
C THR A 212 -4.88 11.73 8.45
N TYR A 213 -4.28 10.59 8.09
CA TYR A 213 -4.88 9.45 7.40
C TYR A 213 -4.44 8.14 8.05
N VAL A 214 -5.14 7.05 7.74
CA VAL A 214 -4.88 5.72 8.30
C VAL A 214 -3.67 5.07 7.64
N SER A 215 -2.83 4.43 8.44
CA SER A 215 -1.68 3.65 7.98
C SER A 215 -1.59 2.33 8.75
N ASP A 216 -1.27 1.25 8.03
CA ASP A 216 -1.31 -0.14 8.52
C ASP A 216 0.05 -0.87 8.44
N GLY A 217 1.15 -0.15 8.16
CA GLY A 217 2.46 -0.77 8.02
C GLY A 217 3.52 0.13 7.39
N LEU A 218 4.49 -0.48 6.71
CA LEU A 218 5.56 0.20 5.99
C LEU A 218 5.68 -0.33 4.55
N ILE A 219 6.08 0.54 3.64
CA ILE A 219 6.53 0.17 2.29
C ILE A 219 8.01 0.47 2.17
N LEU A 220 8.78 -0.52 1.72
CA LEU A 220 10.19 -0.39 1.44
C LEU A 220 10.45 -0.55 -0.06
N THR A 221 10.98 0.50 -0.68
CA THR A 221 11.23 0.56 -2.12
C THR A 221 12.73 0.57 -2.37
N CYS A 222 13.22 -0.36 -3.19
CA CYS A 222 14.64 -0.43 -3.51
C CYS A 222 15.08 0.79 -4.34
N CYS A 223 16.21 1.39 -3.97
CA CYS A 223 16.71 2.60 -4.60
C CYS A 223 17.28 2.33 -6.00
N ASP A 224 17.92 1.18 -6.18
CA ASP A 224 18.78 0.91 -7.32
C ASP A 224 18.04 0.23 -8.49
N THR A 225 16.88 -0.38 -8.24
CA THR A 225 16.13 -1.12 -9.27
C THR A 225 15.27 -0.21 -10.15
N PRO A 226 15.08 -0.57 -11.43
CA PRO A 226 14.08 0.07 -12.26
C PRO A 226 12.67 -0.22 -11.71
N TYR A 227 11.69 0.55 -12.15
CA TYR A 227 10.28 0.27 -11.86
C TYR A 227 9.85 -0.99 -12.61
N ILE A 228 9.33 -1.99 -11.88
CA ILE A 228 8.88 -3.27 -12.44
C ILE A 228 7.35 -3.30 -12.47
N THR A 229 6.78 -3.60 -13.63
CA THR A 229 5.32 -3.82 -13.77
C THR A 229 4.90 -5.16 -13.19
N GLY A 230 3.78 -5.23 -12.46
CA GLY A 230 3.36 -6.46 -11.80
C GLY A 230 4.18 -6.76 -10.56
N THR A 231 4.34 -8.04 -10.19
CA THR A 231 5.02 -8.40 -8.94
C THR A 231 6.50 -8.02 -8.95
N ASP A 232 6.90 -7.19 -7.99
CA ASP A 232 8.29 -6.75 -7.80
C ASP A 232 8.84 -7.36 -6.50
N SER A 233 9.81 -8.27 -6.62
CA SER A 233 10.48 -8.92 -5.48
C SER A 233 11.34 -7.96 -4.65
N THR A 234 11.62 -6.77 -5.16
CA THR A 234 12.40 -5.73 -4.47
C THR A 234 11.53 -4.68 -3.80
N LEU A 235 10.24 -4.61 -4.12
CA LEU A 235 9.27 -3.75 -3.45
C LEU A 235 8.58 -4.52 -2.32
N LEU A 236 8.80 -4.09 -1.08
CA LEU A 236 8.43 -4.86 0.10
C LEU A 236 7.33 -4.15 0.90
N LYS A 237 6.32 -4.90 1.34
CA LYS A 237 5.32 -4.44 2.30
C LYS A 237 5.52 -5.12 3.65
N TRP A 238 5.74 -4.33 4.69
CA TRP A 238 5.76 -4.82 6.06
C TRP A 238 4.46 -4.44 6.75
N LYS A 239 3.91 -5.37 7.53
CA LYS A 239 2.74 -5.17 8.38
C LYS A 239 3.02 -5.74 9.77
N PRO A 240 2.50 -5.12 10.84
CA PRO A 240 2.49 -5.73 12.16
C PRO A 240 1.87 -7.12 12.13
N ILE A 241 2.35 -8.02 12.99
CA ILE A 241 1.85 -9.39 13.04
C ILE A 241 0.35 -9.42 13.37
N GLU A 242 -0.10 -8.48 14.20
CA GLU A 242 -1.49 -8.31 14.62
C GLU A 242 -2.45 -7.92 13.48
N GLU A 243 -1.93 -7.39 12.36
CA GLU A 243 -2.73 -7.05 11.16
C GLU A 243 -2.90 -8.24 10.23
N ASN A 244 -2.26 -9.39 10.50
CA ASN A 244 -2.53 -10.64 9.80
C ASN A 244 -3.66 -11.37 10.53
N THR A 245 -4.84 -11.35 9.91
CA THR A 245 -6.05 -11.94 10.47
C THR A 245 -6.45 -13.21 9.73
N ILE A 246 -7.13 -14.10 10.44
CA ILE A 246 -7.67 -15.34 9.89
C ILE A 246 -9.12 -15.46 10.35
N ASP A 247 -10.01 -15.83 9.45
CA ASP A 247 -11.40 -16.12 9.80
C ASP A 247 -11.57 -17.61 10.10
N PHE A 248 -12.05 -17.95 11.30
CA PHE A 248 -12.36 -19.32 11.71
C PHE A 248 -13.83 -19.46 12.10
N LYS A 249 -14.34 -20.69 12.07
CA LYS A 249 -15.63 -21.01 12.70
C LYS A 249 -15.40 -21.33 14.17
N MET A 250 -16.08 -20.64 15.06
CA MET A 250 -15.92 -20.82 16.51
C MET A 250 -16.85 -21.90 17.03
N LYS A 251 -16.35 -22.75 17.94
CA LYS A 251 -17.16 -23.71 18.70
C LYS A 251 -16.95 -23.50 20.19
N LEU A 252 -18.05 -23.34 20.91
CA LEU A 252 -18.05 -23.23 22.37
C LEU A 252 -18.18 -24.62 23.00
N ILE A 253 -17.28 -24.96 23.92
CA ILE A 253 -17.34 -26.19 24.71
C ILE A 253 -17.53 -25.78 26.17
N PHE A 254 -18.76 -25.87 26.65
CA PHE A 254 -19.10 -25.55 28.04
C PHE A 254 -18.67 -26.69 28.98
N PRO A 255 -18.20 -26.38 30.20
CA PRO A 255 -17.92 -27.39 31.20
C PRO A 255 -19.22 -28.09 31.61
N ILE A 256 -19.13 -29.39 31.91
CA ILE A 256 -20.28 -30.18 32.36
C ILE A 256 -20.46 -29.93 33.87
N TYR A 257 -21.68 -29.57 34.25
CA TYR A 257 -22.13 -29.61 35.64
C TYR A 257 -22.69 -30.99 35.96
N VAL A 258 -22.37 -31.49 37.15
CA VAL A 258 -22.88 -32.77 37.66
C VAL A 258 -23.80 -32.46 38.84
N ASP A 259 -25.08 -32.78 38.68
CA ASP A 259 -26.05 -32.67 39.77
C ASP A 259 -25.85 -33.85 40.75
N GLU A 260 -25.39 -33.55 41.96
CA GLU A 260 -25.14 -34.57 42.99
C GLU A 260 -26.42 -35.06 43.67
N GLU A 261 -27.55 -34.35 43.49
CA GLU A 261 -28.85 -34.75 44.04
C GLU A 261 -29.51 -35.86 43.19
N LEU A 262 -29.13 -35.98 41.92
CA LEU A 262 -29.64 -37.01 41.02
C LEU A 262 -28.87 -38.35 41.13
N PRO A 263 -29.56 -39.50 41.00
CA PRO A 263 -28.92 -40.81 40.99
C PRO A 263 -27.86 -40.92 39.89
N LYS A 264 -26.77 -41.66 40.12
CA LYS A 264 -25.65 -41.84 39.15
C LYS A 264 -26.06 -42.33 37.76
N HIS A 265 -27.23 -42.97 37.63
CA HIS A 265 -27.75 -43.51 36.37
C HIS A 265 -28.77 -42.59 35.69
N ASP A 266 -29.09 -41.42 36.27
CA ASP A 266 -30.01 -40.48 35.66
C ASP A 266 -29.37 -39.82 34.42
N PRO A 267 -30.00 -39.90 33.23
CA PRO A 267 -29.46 -39.30 32.02
C PRO A 267 -29.36 -37.77 32.06
N ASN A 268 -30.08 -37.10 32.97
CA ASN A 268 -30.06 -35.65 33.14
C ASN A 268 -29.10 -35.19 34.24
N ARG A 269 -28.34 -36.12 34.85
CA ARG A 269 -27.38 -35.82 35.91
C ARG A 269 -26.23 -34.92 35.44
N GLU A 270 -25.86 -35.03 34.18
CA GLU A 270 -24.75 -34.30 33.58
C GLU A 270 -25.28 -33.37 32.49
N TYR A 271 -25.11 -32.06 32.66
CA TYR A 271 -25.57 -31.07 31.68
C TYR A 271 -24.58 -29.90 31.53
N PRO A 272 -24.56 -29.20 30.38
CA PRO A 272 -23.65 -28.08 30.17
C PRO A 272 -23.93 -26.91 31.12
N ASN A 273 -22.90 -26.41 31.78
CA ASN A 273 -22.96 -25.19 32.59
C ASN A 273 -22.76 -23.96 31.68
N TYR A 274 -23.86 -23.33 31.28
CA TYR A 274 -23.83 -22.14 30.42
C TYR A 274 -23.40 -20.84 31.14
N ASP A 275 -23.43 -20.82 32.48
CA ASP A 275 -22.98 -19.66 33.27
C ASP A 275 -21.45 -19.61 33.39
N ALA A 276 -20.82 -20.78 33.36
CA ALA A 276 -19.37 -20.93 33.35
C ALA A 276 -18.77 -20.58 31.98
N LYS A 277 -17.53 -20.09 32.01
CA LYS A 277 -16.77 -19.77 30.80
C LYS A 277 -16.48 -21.04 29.99
N PRO A 278 -16.86 -21.09 28.70
CA PRO A 278 -16.54 -22.23 27.85
C PRO A 278 -15.08 -22.19 27.36
N ILE A 279 -14.61 -23.31 26.84
CA ILE A 279 -13.41 -23.36 26.00
C ILE A 279 -13.81 -22.95 24.58
N PHE A 280 -13.06 -22.03 24.00
CA PHE A 280 -13.30 -21.50 22.66
C PHE A 280 -12.39 -22.22 21.66
N LYS A 281 -12.95 -23.20 20.94
CA LYS A 281 -12.23 -23.92 19.88
C LYS A 281 -12.47 -23.25 18.52
N LEU A 282 -11.44 -23.27 17.69
CA LEU A 282 -11.49 -22.72 16.34
C LEU A 282 -11.46 -23.84 15.32
N TYR A 283 -12.23 -23.68 14.25
CA TYR A 283 -12.37 -24.68 13.20
C TYR A 283 -12.06 -24.08 11.83
N VAL A 284 -11.30 -24.82 11.03
CA VAL A 284 -10.85 -24.41 9.69
C VAL A 284 -11.68 -25.09 8.61
N TRP A 285 -12.06 -24.34 7.58
CA TRP A 285 -12.88 -24.90 6.50
C TRP A 285 -12.04 -25.73 5.52
N LYS A 286 -12.45 -26.97 5.26
CA LYS A 286 -11.79 -27.91 4.32
C LYS A 286 -12.35 -27.87 2.90
N GLY A 287 -13.31 -27.01 2.61
CA GLY A 287 -13.98 -26.98 1.30
C GLY A 287 -15.08 -28.03 1.17
N GLY A 288 -15.83 -27.95 0.07
CA GLY A 288 -16.97 -28.81 -0.23
C GLY A 288 -18.31 -28.16 0.10
N ASP A 289 -19.35 -28.61 -0.61
CA ASP A 289 -20.70 -28.12 -0.43
C ASP A 289 -21.26 -28.65 0.91
N ASP A 290 -21.64 -27.74 1.79
CA ASP A 290 -22.36 -28.08 3.00
C ASP A 290 -23.84 -27.78 2.77
N GLN A 291 -24.63 -28.81 2.47
CA GLN A 291 -26.07 -28.70 2.21
C GLN A 291 -26.84 -28.05 3.38
N ASP A 292 -26.28 -28.08 4.59
CA ASP A 292 -26.88 -27.43 5.77
C ASP A 292 -26.58 -25.93 5.86
N THR A 293 -25.66 -25.40 5.05
CA THR A 293 -25.32 -23.96 5.03
C THR A 293 -26.22 -23.13 4.13
N GLU A 294 -27.04 -23.76 3.28
CA GLU A 294 -28.08 -23.12 2.48
C GLU A 294 -29.46 -23.10 3.16
N LEU A 295 -29.61 -23.81 4.29
CA LEU A 295 -30.85 -23.81 5.05
C LEU A 295 -31.03 -22.46 5.75
N SER A 296 -32.21 -21.86 5.59
CA SER A 296 -32.57 -20.70 6.41
C SER A 296 -32.60 -21.09 7.90
N ILE A 297 -32.45 -20.11 8.79
CA ILE A 297 -32.49 -20.34 10.25
C ILE A 297 -33.74 -21.14 10.64
N GLU A 298 -34.90 -20.80 10.07
CA GLU A 298 -36.16 -21.51 10.30
C GLU A 298 -36.16 -22.95 9.78
N GLN A 299 -35.54 -23.21 8.63
CA GLN A 299 -35.43 -24.55 8.06
C GLN A 299 -34.50 -25.44 8.88
N ASN A 300 -33.39 -24.88 9.37
CA ASN A 300 -32.46 -25.57 10.26
C ASN A 300 -33.15 -25.96 11.58
N ILE A 301 -33.85 -25.01 12.21
CA ILE A 301 -34.61 -25.25 13.45
C ILE A 301 -35.68 -26.33 13.25
N LYS A 302 -36.46 -26.26 12.16
CA LYS A 302 -37.49 -27.26 11.85
C LYS A 302 -36.90 -28.66 11.62
N LYS A 303 -35.77 -28.75 10.92
CA LYS A 303 -35.08 -30.01 10.63
C LYS A 303 -34.53 -30.67 11.90
N ASN A 304 -34.10 -29.87 12.87
CA ASN A 304 -33.40 -30.32 14.07
C ASN A 304 -34.28 -30.30 15.32
N GLY A 305 -35.59 -30.54 15.17
CA GLY A 305 -36.50 -30.77 16.31
C GLY A 305 -36.81 -29.52 17.14
N GLY A 306 -36.67 -28.32 16.56
CA GLY A 306 -36.95 -27.04 17.24
C GLY A 306 -35.70 -26.31 17.75
N GLU A 307 -34.51 -26.85 17.52
CA GLU A 307 -33.24 -26.21 17.91
C GLU A 307 -32.36 -25.91 16.69
N TYR A 308 -31.63 -24.80 16.72
CA TYR A 308 -30.65 -24.50 15.68
C TYR A 308 -29.38 -25.35 15.89
N GLN A 309 -28.95 -26.09 14.87
CA GLN A 309 -27.70 -26.87 14.92
C GLN A 309 -26.71 -26.40 13.86
N ASN A 310 -25.47 -26.21 14.32
CA ASN A 310 -24.33 -25.89 13.47
C ASN A 310 -23.70 -27.15 12.88
N SER A 311 -23.58 -27.20 11.55
CA SER A 311 -22.73 -28.21 10.89
C SER A 311 -21.25 -27.86 11.03
N PHE A 312 -20.44 -28.83 11.43
CA PHE A 312 -18.97 -28.78 11.42
C PHE A 312 -18.39 -29.88 10.51
N LYS A 313 -19.20 -30.47 9.63
CA LYS A 313 -18.81 -31.65 8.83
C LYS A 313 -17.62 -31.37 7.89
N ASN A 314 -17.62 -30.20 7.26
CA ASN A 314 -16.55 -29.76 6.35
C ASN A 314 -15.49 -28.91 7.07
N TYR A 315 -15.38 -29.06 8.38
CA TYR A 315 -14.47 -28.29 9.23
C TYR A 315 -13.51 -29.20 9.98
N GLU A 316 -12.26 -28.76 10.12
CA GLU A 316 -11.26 -29.39 10.97
C GLU A 316 -11.10 -28.60 12.27
N LEU A 317 -10.94 -29.31 13.39
CA LEU A 317 -10.49 -28.66 14.61
C LEU A 317 -9.09 -28.11 14.39
N TRP A 318 -8.89 -26.84 14.71
CA TRP A 318 -7.57 -26.24 14.76
C TRP A 318 -6.95 -26.45 16.14
N ASP A 319 -5.65 -26.74 16.17
CA ASP A 319 -4.96 -27.15 17.40
C ASP A 319 -4.87 -26.03 18.45
N ASN A 320 -4.91 -24.76 18.04
CA ASN A 320 -4.84 -23.62 18.95
C ASN A 320 -6.23 -23.20 19.45
N GLU A 321 -6.27 -22.76 20.70
CA GLU A 321 -7.47 -22.22 21.33
C GLU A 321 -7.52 -20.70 21.20
N LEU A 322 -8.73 -20.16 21.20
CA LEU A 322 -8.95 -18.72 21.26
C LEU A 322 -8.81 -18.27 22.72
N SER A 323 -7.88 -17.34 22.97
CA SER A 323 -7.74 -16.70 24.27
C SER A 323 -8.80 -15.62 24.41
N VAL A 324 -9.67 -15.80 25.40
CA VAL A 324 -10.74 -14.87 25.79
C VAL A 324 -10.59 -14.59 27.27
N SER A 325 -10.54 -13.33 27.69
CA SER A 325 -10.48 -12.96 29.11
C SER A 325 -11.83 -13.16 29.82
N ASP A 326 -11.84 -13.18 31.15
CA ASP A 326 -13.10 -13.29 31.89
C ASP A 326 -13.97 -12.04 31.69
N GLU A 327 -13.36 -10.86 31.60
CA GLU A 327 -14.06 -9.62 31.29
C GLU A 327 -14.67 -9.63 29.88
N GLU A 328 -13.93 -10.12 28.88
CA GLU A 328 -14.42 -10.26 27.50
C GLU A 328 -15.61 -11.24 27.46
N TRP A 329 -15.52 -12.35 28.20
CA TRP A 329 -16.63 -13.30 28.31
C TRP A 329 -17.87 -12.68 28.97
N GLU A 330 -17.71 -11.91 30.05
CA GLU A 330 -18.84 -11.21 30.68
C GLU A 330 -19.50 -10.19 29.75
N ILE A 331 -18.72 -9.52 28.89
CA ILE A 331 -19.25 -8.60 27.87
C ILE A 331 -20.05 -9.39 26.83
N LEU A 332 -19.51 -10.51 26.35
CA LEU A 332 -20.20 -11.37 25.38
C LEU A 332 -21.50 -11.94 25.96
N LYS A 333 -21.51 -12.44 27.20
CA LYS A 333 -22.72 -12.94 27.85
C LYS A 333 -23.84 -11.91 27.91
N LYS A 334 -23.51 -10.63 28.15
CA LYS A 334 -24.50 -9.55 28.26
C LYS A 334 -25.26 -9.26 26.96
N THR A 335 -24.77 -9.68 25.79
CA THR A 335 -25.50 -9.47 24.54
C THR A 335 -26.71 -10.38 24.40
N GLY A 336 -26.74 -11.52 25.11
CA GLY A 336 -27.79 -12.53 25.00
C GLY A 336 -27.79 -13.28 23.66
N GLU A 337 -26.75 -13.12 22.83
CA GLU A 337 -26.64 -13.77 21.53
C GLU A 337 -26.00 -15.16 21.64
N SER A 338 -26.37 -16.07 20.73
CA SER A 338 -25.64 -17.33 20.55
C SER A 338 -24.41 -17.10 19.67
N PHE A 339 -23.23 -17.45 20.18
CA PHE A 339 -21.97 -17.32 19.44
C PHE A 339 -21.44 -18.62 18.85
N ASN A 340 -22.01 -19.76 19.25
CA ASN A 340 -21.56 -21.06 18.81
C ASN A 340 -21.80 -21.20 17.29
N GLY A 341 -20.74 -21.53 16.54
CA GLY A 341 -20.76 -21.70 15.10
C GLY A 341 -20.64 -20.40 14.28
N ARG A 342 -20.52 -19.22 14.90
CA ARG A 342 -20.26 -17.97 14.17
C ARG A 342 -18.84 -17.93 13.62
N ILE A 343 -18.68 -17.17 12.54
CA ILE A 343 -17.36 -16.88 11.99
C ILE A 343 -16.73 -15.73 12.78
N VAL A 344 -15.51 -15.95 13.25
CA VAL A 344 -14.72 -14.99 14.02
C VAL A 344 -13.45 -14.66 13.27
N GLU A 345 -13.15 -13.37 13.15
CA GLU A 345 -11.86 -12.89 12.69
C GLU A 345 -10.91 -12.86 13.89
N VAL A 346 -9.80 -13.57 13.80
CA VAL A 346 -8.80 -13.67 14.88
C VAL A 346 -7.45 -13.16 14.40
N ARG A 347 -6.62 -12.76 15.35
CA ARG A 347 -5.21 -12.38 15.11
C ARG A 347 -4.29 -13.04 16.13
N ARG A 348 -3.04 -13.21 15.76
CA ARG A 348 -1.99 -13.63 16.69
C ARG A 348 -1.37 -12.40 17.35
N THR A 349 -1.26 -12.40 18.67
CA THR A 349 -0.56 -11.37 19.44
C THR A 349 0.95 -11.61 19.41
N GLU A 350 1.75 -10.61 19.80
CA GLU A 350 3.21 -10.73 19.87
C GLU A 350 3.67 -11.84 20.85
N ILE A 351 2.90 -12.10 21.92
CA ILE A 351 3.15 -13.20 22.87
C ILE A 351 2.69 -14.58 22.36
N GLY A 352 2.14 -14.64 21.15
CA GLY A 352 1.76 -15.88 20.48
C GLY A 352 0.33 -16.36 20.74
N GLU A 353 -0.47 -15.63 21.51
CA GLU A 353 -1.88 -15.95 21.77
C GLU A 353 -2.77 -15.57 20.58
N TRP A 354 -3.87 -16.29 20.40
CA TRP A 354 -4.89 -15.96 19.41
C TRP A 354 -6.03 -15.21 20.06
N LYS A 355 -6.30 -13.99 19.60
CA LYS A 355 -7.39 -13.14 20.11
C LYS A 355 -8.41 -12.81 19.04
N MET A 356 -9.66 -12.69 19.47
CA MET A 356 -10.75 -12.29 18.60
C MET A 356 -10.66 -10.80 18.30
N LEU A 357 -10.89 -10.43 17.04
CA LEU A 357 -11.07 -9.05 16.61
C LEU A 357 -12.54 -8.68 16.52
N ARG A 358 -13.32 -9.49 15.80
CA ARG A 358 -14.75 -9.27 15.57
C ARG A 358 -15.45 -10.53 15.04
N PHE A 359 -16.77 -10.53 15.11
CA PHE A 359 -17.60 -11.46 14.35
C PHE A 359 -17.66 -11.04 12.87
N ARG A 360 -17.71 -12.03 11.98
CA ARG A 360 -17.82 -11.87 10.53
C ARG A 360 -19.15 -12.40 10.05
N ASP A 361 -20.21 -11.69 10.41
CA ASP A 361 -21.58 -12.06 10.02
C ASP A 361 -21.83 -11.83 8.51
N ASP A 362 -20.92 -11.14 7.82
CA ASP A 362 -20.85 -11.05 6.36
C ASP A 362 -20.44 -12.35 5.68
N LYS A 363 -19.94 -13.34 6.45
CA LYS A 363 -19.41 -14.60 5.94
C LYS A 363 -20.19 -15.80 6.46
N SER A 364 -20.57 -16.69 5.55
CA SER A 364 -21.13 -18.00 5.90
C SER A 364 -20.06 -19.00 6.32
N GLN A 365 -18.81 -18.83 5.86
CA GLN A 365 -17.70 -19.76 6.12
C GLN A 365 -16.42 -19.03 6.54
N GLY A 366 -15.58 -19.73 7.30
CA GLY A 366 -14.22 -19.29 7.61
C GLY A 366 -13.28 -19.39 6.40
N ASN A 367 -12.02 -19.05 6.58
CA ASN A 367 -11.02 -19.19 5.53
C ASN A 367 -10.75 -20.68 5.22
N TYR A 368 -10.51 -20.96 3.94
CA TYR A 368 -10.11 -22.28 3.46
C TYR A 368 -8.72 -22.65 4.01
N ILE A 369 -8.51 -23.93 4.32
CA ILE A 369 -7.28 -24.44 4.94
C ILE A 369 -5.99 -23.97 4.26
N ASN A 370 -5.94 -23.94 2.92
CA ASN A 370 -4.74 -23.48 2.20
C ASN A 370 -4.48 -21.98 2.37
N VAL A 371 -5.53 -21.17 2.58
CA VAL A 371 -5.39 -19.74 2.89
C VAL A 371 -4.83 -19.61 4.30
N VAL A 372 -5.39 -20.34 5.27
CA VAL A 372 -4.89 -20.39 6.65
C VAL A 372 -3.41 -20.78 6.69
N SER A 373 -3.00 -21.84 6.01
CA SER A 373 -1.59 -22.26 5.96
C SER A 373 -0.66 -21.19 5.37
N LYS A 374 -1.11 -20.45 4.34
CA LYS A 374 -0.33 -19.34 3.77
C LYS A 374 -0.18 -18.18 4.75
N VAL A 375 -1.26 -17.82 5.46
CA VAL A 375 -1.21 -16.75 6.46
C VAL A 375 -0.33 -17.16 7.63
N LEU A 376 -0.43 -18.41 8.11
CA LEU A 376 0.44 -18.93 9.17
C LEU A 376 1.91 -18.90 8.79
N LYS A 377 2.25 -19.31 7.56
CA LYS A 377 3.61 -19.17 7.05
C LYS A 377 4.05 -17.70 7.00
N SER A 378 3.17 -16.79 6.59
CA SER A 378 3.46 -15.35 6.60
C SER A 378 3.68 -14.79 8.01
N ILE A 379 2.96 -15.29 9.02
CA ILE A 379 3.14 -14.94 10.43
C ILE A 379 4.48 -15.50 10.94
N GLU A 380 4.79 -16.75 10.60
CA GLU A 380 6.05 -17.39 10.97
C GLU A 380 7.25 -16.64 10.37
N ASP A 381 7.21 -16.30 9.08
CA ASP A 381 8.29 -15.59 8.38
C ASP A 381 8.31 -14.06 8.67
N SER A 382 7.32 -13.55 9.41
CA SER A 382 7.20 -12.12 9.70
C SER A 382 8.33 -11.62 10.59
N VAL A 383 8.66 -10.35 10.43
CA VAL A 383 9.60 -9.63 11.29
C VAL A 383 8.79 -8.75 12.21
N SER A 384 9.05 -8.79 13.51
CA SER A 384 8.35 -7.94 14.47
C SER A 384 8.78 -6.48 14.33
N ARG A 385 7.96 -5.58 14.89
CA ARG A 385 8.32 -4.16 14.93
C ARG A 385 9.62 -3.94 15.71
N GLU A 386 9.76 -4.62 16.85
CA GLU A 386 10.93 -4.51 17.71
C GLU A 386 12.20 -5.03 17.01
N GLU A 387 12.10 -6.15 16.29
CA GLU A 387 13.20 -6.68 15.47
C GLU A 387 13.66 -5.68 14.40
N LEU A 388 12.72 -5.00 13.72
CA LEU A 388 13.04 -3.94 12.75
C LEU A 388 13.70 -2.73 13.39
N GLU A 389 13.18 -2.24 14.52
CA GLU A 389 13.76 -1.10 15.24
C GLU A 389 15.16 -1.42 15.78
N ASN A 390 15.41 -2.65 16.24
CA ASN A 390 16.71 -3.08 16.76
C ASN A 390 17.78 -3.22 15.67
N CYS A 391 17.40 -3.36 14.39
CA CYS A 391 18.33 -3.44 13.27
C CYS A 391 18.80 -2.08 12.74
N GLU A 392 18.24 -0.95 13.19
CA GLU A 392 18.52 0.38 12.61
C GLU A 392 20.02 0.73 12.57
N ASP A 393 20.74 0.47 13.66
CA ASP A 393 22.17 0.78 13.77
C ASP A 393 23.01 -0.07 12.81
N GLU A 394 22.70 -1.37 12.67
CA GLU A 394 23.38 -2.23 11.71
C GLU A 394 23.11 -1.78 10.27
N ILE A 395 21.85 -1.50 9.94
CA ILE A 395 21.44 -1.00 8.62
C ILE A 395 22.19 0.30 8.29
N LYS A 396 22.27 1.23 9.24
CA LYS A 396 22.99 2.50 9.09
C LYS A 396 24.47 2.29 8.84
N ASN A 397 25.11 1.40 9.60
CA ASN A 397 26.53 1.11 9.45
C ASN A 397 26.82 0.51 8.06
N ARG A 398 26.02 -0.45 7.61
CA ARG A 398 26.16 -1.06 6.29
C ARG A 398 25.89 -0.07 5.15
N TRP A 399 24.89 0.80 5.30
CA TRP A 399 24.62 1.90 4.36
C TRP A 399 25.85 2.80 4.22
N ASN A 400 26.41 3.27 5.33
CA ASN A 400 27.58 4.15 5.32
C ASN A 400 28.81 3.48 4.71
N GLN A 401 28.99 2.17 4.91
CA GLN A 401 30.04 1.39 4.25
C GLN A 401 29.86 1.38 2.72
N ARG A 402 28.63 1.14 2.24
CA ARG A 402 28.32 1.17 0.80
C ARG A 402 28.56 2.54 0.19
N GLU A 403 28.13 3.61 0.85
CA GLU A 403 28.35 4.98 0.38
C GLU A 403 29.84 5.31 0.27
N LYS A 404 30.65 4.94 1.26
CA LYS A 404 32.12 5.09 1.18
C LYS A 404 32.70 4.31 0.00
N MET A 405 32.25 3.08 -0.23
CA MET A 405 32.72 2.27 -1.37
C MET A 405 32.34 2.90 -2.71
N LYS A 406 31.13 3.46 -2.84
CA LYS A 406 30.70 4.20 -4.04
C LYS A 406 31.58 5.43 -4.28
N GLN A 407 31.84 6.22 -3.24
CA GLN A 407 32.71 7.40 -3.32
C GLN A 407 34.14 7.03 -3.74
N MET A 408 34.71 5.97 -3.14
CA MET A 408 36.04 5.48 -3.54
C MET A 408 36.08 5.01 -5.00
N ARG A 409 35.05 4.29 -5.46
CA ARG A 409 34.95 3.86 -6.86
C ARG A 409 34.82 5.05 -7.83
N ALA A 410 34.02 6.05 -7.48
CA ALA A 410 33.87 7.26 -8.28
C ALA A 410 35.20 8.05 -8.36
N ALA A 411 35.91 8.21 -7.24
CA ALA A 411 37.22 8.84 -7.22
C ALA A 411 38.28 8.07 -8.03
N ALA A 412 38.27 6.73 -7.94
CA ALA A 412 39.16 5.87 -8.75
C ALA A 412 38.84 5.97 -10.26
N ALA A 413 37.56 6.06 -10.64
CA ALA A 413 37.16 6.25 -12.02
C ALA A 413 37.58 7.63 -12.56
N ALA A 414 37.46 8.69 -11.74
CA ALA A 414 37.87 10.04 -12.12
C ALA A 414 39.40 10.20 -12.31
N THR A 415 40.20 9.30 -11.72
CA THR A 415 41.67 9.33 -11.83
C THR A 415 42.24 8.47 -12.96
N GLN A 416 41.41 7.62 -13.58
CA GLN A 416 41.79 6.90 -14.80
C GLN A 416 41.48 7.78 -16.03
N ALA A 417 42.52 8.23 -16.73
CA ALA A 417 42.38 8.98 -17.98
C ALA A 417 41.57 8.16 -19.01
N PRO A 418 40.71 8.80 -19.85
CA PRO A 418 39.97 8.08 -20.87
C PRO A 418 40.95 7.34 -21.80
N PRO A 419 40.61 6.13 -22.26
CA PRO A 419 41.48 5.38 -23.17
C PRO A 419 41.76 6.22 -24.42
N PRO A 420 42.99 6.17 -24.97
CA PRO A 420 43.32 6.92 -26.18
C PRO A 420 42.33 6.54 -27.28
N GLN A 421 41.66 7.56 -27.84
CA GLN A 421 40.79 7.40 -29.01
C GLN A 421 41.57 6.63 -30.07
N GLN A 422 41.16 5.38 -30.34
CA GLN A 422 41.66 4.66 -31.50
C GLN A 422 41.22 5.45 -32.73
N GLU A 423 42.18 6.01 -33.45
CA GLU A 423 41.96 6.60 -34.77
C GLU A 423 41.11 5.62 -35.59
N LYS A 424 39.89 6.05 -35.94
CA LYS A 424 39.04 5.32 -36.89
C LYS A 424 39.86 5.14 -38.17
N ARG A 425 40.35 3.93 -38.42
CA ARG A 425 40.92 3.52 -39.70
C ARG A 425 39.88 3.84 -40.78
N LYS A 426 40.21 4.78 -41.66
CA LYS A 426 39.45 5.03 -42.89
C LYS A 426 39.48 3.74 -43.72
N LEU A 427 38.35 3.04 -43.76
CA LEU A 427 38.10 2.02 -44.76
C LEU A 427 37.66 2.75 -46.05
N GLU A 428 38.43 2.58 -47.12
CA GLU A 428 38.00 3.00 -48.46
C GLU A 428 36.79 2.17 -48.88
N VAL A 429 35.67 2.85 -49.12
CA VAL A 429 34.44 2.25 -49.64
C VAL A 429 34.50 2.29 -51.16
N VAL A 430 34.49 1.11 -51.78
CA VAL A 430 34.19 0.94 -53.21
C VAL A 430 32.67 1.05 -53.37
N GLU A 431 32.21 2.04 -54.13
CA GLU A 431 30.79 2.24 -54.43
C GLU A 431 30.23 1.13 -55.33
N PRO A 432 28.98 0.71 -55.07
CA PRO A 432 28.04 0.55 -56.18
C PRO A 432 26.72 1.30 -55.97
N LYS A 433 26.36 1.99 -57.04
CA LYS A 433 25.12 2.67 -57.46
C LYS A 433 23.77 2.22 -56.85
N VAL A 434 23.03 3.26 -56.38
CA VAL A 434 21.58 3.57 -56.58
C VAL A 434 20.58 2.62 -55.85
N THR A 435 19.67 3.07 -54.97
CA THR A 435 18.55 4.02 -55.19
C THR A 435 17.98 4.52 -53.83
N VAL A 436 17.45 5.73 -53.84
CA VAL A 436 16.94 6.55 -52.72
C VAL A 436 15.56 6.10 -52.21
N THR A 437 15.36 6.07 -50.88
CA THR A 437 14.19 6.66 -50.19
C THR A 437 14.51 6.90 -48.71
N GLU A 438 14.21 8.11 -48.26
CA GLU A 438 14.57 8.77 -46.99
C GLU A 438 13.84 8.21 -45.76
N GLN A 439 14.58 7.98 -44.66
CA GLN A 439 14.10 8.14 -43.29
C GLN A 439 15.26 8.69 -42.45
N ASN A 440 15.07 9.89 -41.89
CA ASN A 440 16.01 10.57 -41.00
C ASN A 440 15.82 10.03 -39.57
N ASP A 441 16.81 9.29 -39.07
CA ASP A 441 17.04 9.07 -37.64
C ASP A 441 18.30 9.85 -37.25
N ASP A 442 18.12 10.99 -36.60
CA ASP A 442 19.19 11.72 -35.90
C ASP A 442 19.05 11.44 -34.40
N ASP A 443 19.82 10.47 -33.89
CA ASP A 443 20.02 10.26 -32.45
C ASP A 443 21.52 10.00 -32.19
N GLU A 444 22.30 11.07 -32.06
CA GLU A 444 23.63 11.01 -31.46
C GLU A 444 23.88 12.31 -30.68
N TYR A 445 23.72 12.29 -29.36
CA TYR A 445 24.50 13.18 -28.49
C TYR A 445 24.68 12.57 -27.10
N TYR A 446 25.87 12.00 -26.89
CA TYR A 446 26.45 11.77 -25.58
C TYR A 446 26.99 13.10 -25.06
N GLU A 447 26.49 13.60 -23.93
CA GLU A 447 27.25 14.51 -23.10
C GLU A 447 27.19 14.11 -21.63
N SER A 448 28.35 14.25 -21.01
CA SER A 448 28.67 13.87 -19.64
C SER A 448 28.18 14.94 -18.68
N ASP A 449 27.37 14.58 -17.68
CA ASP A 449 26.97 15.52 -16.65
C ASP A 449 27.53 15.14 -15.28
N GLY A 450 28.41 16.03 -14.81
CA GLY A 450 28.88 16.09 -13.44
C GLY A 450 27.70 16.30 -12.49
N PHE A 451 27.48 15.30 -11.64
CA PHE A 451 26.51 15.34 -10.55
C PHE A 451 27.27 15.31 -9.22
N GLU A 452 28.10 16.33 -8.98
CA GLU A 452 28.67 16.62 -7.67
C GLU A 452 27.67 17.45 -6.86
N ASP A 453 26.65 16.79 -6.32
CA ASP A 453 26.03 17.08 -5.02
C ASP A 453 24.69 16.33 -4.92
N LEU A 454 24.71 15.21 -4.20
CA LEU A 454 23.51 14.47 -3.82
C LEU A 454 22.72 15.31 -2.80
N PRO A 455 21.46 15.69 -3.08
CA PRO A 455 20.66 16.41 -2.10
C PRO A 455 20.38 15.50 -0.90
N SER A 456 20.81 15.92 0.29
CA SER A 456 20.36 15.29 1.53
C SER A 456 18.86 15.52 1.68
N TYR A 457 18.05 14.45 1.65
CA TYR A 457 16.60 14.49 1.87
C TYR A 457 16.24 14.75 3.34
N SER A 458 16.65 15.90 3.83
CA SER A 458 16.22 16.47 5.10
C SER A 458 15.99 17.96 4.91
N LYS A 459 14.78 18.29 4.46
CA LYS A 459 14.00 19.53 4.69
C LYS A 459 12.92 19.67 3.60
N THR A 460 11.98 18.73 3.54
CA THR A 460 10.60 19.14 3.29
C THR A 460 10.04 19.52 4.64
N HIS A 461 9.72 20.81 4.83
CA HIS A 461 8.97 21.22 6.00
C HIS A 461 7.54 20.70 5.84
N SER A 462 7.26 19.52 6.40
CA SER A 462 5.91 19.22 6.84
C SER A 462 5.48 20.32 7.81
N PRO A 463 4.28 20.90 7.69
CA PRO A 463 3.84 21.96 8.58
C PRO A 463 3.83 21.42 10.02
N LYS A 464 4.64 22.02 10.90
CA LYS A 464 4.44 21.87 12.35
C LYS A 464 3.18 22.65 12.70
N TYR A 465 2.09 21.95 12.97
CA TYR A 465 0.94 22.55 13.63
C TYR A 465 1.15 22.50 15.14
N GLY A 466 1.02 23.66 15.79
CA GLY A 466 0.98 23.78 17.24
C GLY A 466 2.12 24.56 17.88
N GLU A 467 2.24 25.85 17.56
CA GLU A 467 2.73 26.87 18.51
C GLU A 467 1.87 28.13 18.31
N LEU A 468 1.14 28.50 19.35
CA LEU A 468 0.38 29.74 19.45
C LEU A 468 1.37 30.90 19.46
N ASN A 469 1.45 31.68 18.38
CA ASN A 469 2.18 32.95 18.39
C ASN A 469 1.29 34.05 19.00
N GLU A 470 1.39 34.20 20.31
CA GLU A 470 1.22 35.50 20.95
C GLU A 470 2.38 36.41 20.49
N ASN A 471 2.23 37.14 19.37
CA ASN A 471 3.01 38.36 19.08
C ASN A 471 2.60 39.09 17.77
N GLU A 472 1.30 39.23 17.49
CA GLU A 472 0.81 40.16 16.45
C GLU A 472 -0.17 41.20 17.01
N SER A 473 0.17 41.75 18.17
CA SER A 473 -0.48 42.94 18.74
C SER A 473 0.55 44.04 18.90
N LYS A 474 0.98 44.66 17.78
CA LYS A 474 1.52 46.04 17.69
C LYS A 474 2.18 46.25 16.32
N ARG A 475 1.41 46.76 15.34
CA ARG A 475 1.87 47.73 14.31
C ARG A 475 0.74 48.07 13.34
N ARG A 476 -0.23 48.86 13.81
CA ARG A 476 -1.01 49.79 12.98
C ARG A 476 -1.33 51.03 13.80
N LYS A 477 -0.38 51.96 13.85
CA LYS A 477 -0.56 53.40 14.04
C LYS A 477 0.68 54.07 13.45
N VAL A 478 0.55 54.57 12.22
CA VAL A 478 0.68 55.96 11.75
C VAL A 478 0.39 55.92 10.25
#